data_AF-A0A7C6ZQ14-F1
#
_entry.id   AF-A0A7C6ZQ14-F1
#
_cell.length_a   1.000
_cell.length_b   1.000
_cell.length_c   1.000
_cell.angle_alpha   90.00
_cell.angle_beta   90.00
_cell.angle_gamma   90.00
#
_symmetry.space_group_name_H-M   'P 1'
#
loop_
_entity.id
_entity.type
_entity.pdbx_description
1 polymer ?
#
loop_
_entity_poly.entity_id
_entity_poly.type
_entity_poly.pdbx_seq_one_letter_code
_entity_poly.pdbx_strand_id
1 'polypeptide(L)'
;MLAATCFHCGHAVEISPDADRCEACGANLRRLISAQQASRYFYMRAAELSARSEVAAALAEVQRGLAYQPSSELHLLGAILCKRLNKPEEMRHHVAAIPVDDVLRGEAEWLLRSSQARQRVPADPRRAQDELPLTDAELLPVTMEEVRPSSTPRRSRWPGLITAVSVIVLLALGGWWLWTSPPDWLDSMLSAAPIADLLAGEEPPAPPTSTTASVAAPAAVTVIAEETPTPLPPTPLPTPVVAPDLAQQAEPLAAASPQAIIVAPPFDLKTVLIEAQRPELAESVTGRLEGGLLVVEGTAPSVEARDDLAALLARLPGIQEVSLVNVLVRPSSTYTVEEGDSLWAISVKLYGTPDRIQAIFEANQAVLASPNDLRVGMVLQIPPLEE
;
A
#
# COMPACT_ATOMS: atom_id res chain seq x y z
N MET A 1 4.16 -19.97 -27.59
CA MET A 1 4.24 -21.43 -27.43
C MET A 1 5.48 -21.74 -26.60
N LEU A 2 5.50 -22.86 -25.87
CA LEU A 2 6.61 -23.24 -24.99
C LEU A 2 7.34 -24.44 -25.59
N ALA A 3 8.65 -24.31 -25.83
CA ALA A 3 9.47 -25.46 -26.19
C ALA A 3 9.71 -26.33 -24.94
N ALA A 4 9.34 -27.59 -25.00
CA ALA A 4 9.54 -28.57 -23.93
C ALA A 4 9.98 -29.92 -24.51
N THR A 5 10.62 -30.76 -23.70
CA THR A 5 10.94 -32.13 -24.06
C THR A 5 9.92 -33.09 -23.48
N CYS A 6 9.39 -33.98 -24.30
CA CYS A 6 8.43 -34.98 -23.83
C CYS A 6 9.15 -36.01 -22.95
N PHE A 7 8.72 -36.16 -21.69
CA PHE A 7 9.29 -37.18 -20.79
C PHE A 7 9.02 -38.62 -21.21
N HIS A 8 8.07 -38.87 -22.11
CA HIS A 8 7.73 -40.21 -22.56
C HIS A 8 8.54 -40.67 -23.77
N CYS A 9 8.72 -39.81 -24.78
CA CYS A 9 9.41 -40.16 -26.03
C CYS A 9 10.69 -39.37 -26.31
N GLY A 10 11.09 -38.45 -25.44
CA GLY A 10 12.32 -37.65 -25.56
C GLY A 10 12.33 -36.60 -26.67
N HIS A 11 11.26 -36.46 -27.45
CA HIS A 11 11.19 -35.48 -28.54
C HIS A 11 11.01 -34.05 -28.00
N ALA A 12 11.67 -33.09 -28.66
CA ALA A 12 11.36 -31.68 -28.48
C ALA A 12 10.01 -31.38 -29.13
N VAL A 13 9.11 -30.76 -28.37
CA VAL A 13 7.75 -30.44 -28.77
C VAL A 13 7.39 -29.03 -28.30
N GLU A 14 6.57 -28.33 -29.08
CA GLU A 14 5.98 -27.07 -28.66
C GLU A 14 4.62 -27.34 -27.99
N ILE A 15 4.49 -26.91 -26.74
CA ILE A 15 3.25 -27.08 -25.97
C ILE A 15 2.59 -25.73 -25.67
N SER A 16 1.28 -25.76 -25.55
CA SER A 16 0.45 -24.62 -25.12
C SER A 16 -0.82 -25.13 -24.43
N PRO A 17 -1.60 -24.28 -23.74
CA PRO A 17 -2.87 -24.71 -23.15
C PRO A 17 -3.86 -25.34 -24.16
N ASP A 18 -3.73 -25.04 -25.46
CA ASP A 18 -4.52 -25.64 -26.53
C ASP A 18 -3.92 -26.94 -27.08
N ALA A 19 -2.61 -27.07 -26.98
CA ALA A 19 -1.82 -28.21 -27.43
C ALA A 19 -1.03 -28.76 -26.25
N ASP A 20 -1.74 -29.37 -25.30
CA ASP A 20 -1.17 -29.91 -24.06
C ASP A 20 -0.70 -31.36 -24.19
N ARG A 21 -0.72 -31.91 -25.42
CA ARG A 21 -0.31 -33.28 -25.72
C ARG A 21 0.88 -33.30 -26.66
N CYS A 22 1.76 -34.27 -26.43
CA CYS A 22 2.88 -34.54 -27.32
C CYS A 22 2.37 -34.96 -28.70
N GLU A 23 2.83 -34.30 -29.77
CA GLU A 23 2.45 -34.64 -31.15
C GLU A 23 2.94 -36.04 -31.58
N ALA A 24 4.12 -36.46 -31.10
CA ALA A 24 4.70 -37.76 -31.46
C ALA A 24 4.06 -38.97 -30.73
N CYS A 25 3.77 -38.87 -29.43
CA CYS A 25 3.34 -40.02 -28.62
C CYS A 25 2.00 -39.83 -27.90
N GLY A 26 1.35 -38.66 -28.00
CA GLY A 26 0.05 -38.38 -27.38
C GLY A 26 0.08 -38.20 -25.85
N ALA A 27 1.26 -38.29 -25.21
CA ALA A 27 1.42 -38.09 -23.77
C ALA A 27 0.92 -36.71 -23.33
N ASN A 28 0.25 -36.64 -22.18
CA ASN A 28 -0.22 -35.36 -21.63
C ASN A 28 0.95 -34.62 -20.96
N LEU A 29 1.21 -33.42 -21.46
CA LEU A 29 2.27 -32.51 -21.06
C LEU A 29 1.72 -31.28 -20.31
N ARG A 30 0.45 -31.26 -19.92
CA ARG A 30 -0.18 -30.15 -19.19
C ARG A 30 0.62 -29.70 -17.97
N ARG A 31 1.20 -30.66 -17.24
CA ARG A 31 2.00 -30.40 -16.03
C ARG A 31 3.30 -29.62 -16.30
N LEU A 32 3.77 -29.58 -17.54
CA LEU A 32 4.94 -28.79 -17.95
C LEU A 32 4.61 -27.31 -18.17
N ILE A 33 3.32 -26.97 -18.29
CA ILE A 33 2.89 -25.58 -18.46
C ILE A 33 2.66 -24.99 -17.07
N SER A 34 3.45 -23.99 -16.69
CA SER A 34 3.30 -23.34 -15.39
C SER A 34 2.00 -22.53 -15.31
N ALA A 35 1.50 -22.30 -14.09
CA ALA A 35 0.30 -21.49 -13.87
C ALA A 35 0.44 -20.07 -14.46
N GLN A 36 1.62 -19.47 -14.34
CA GLN A 36 1.93 -18.15 -14.90
C GLN A 36 1.96 -18.19 -16.44
N GLN A 37 2.55 -19.21 -17.04
CA GLN A 37 2.58 -19.38 -18.50
C GLN A 37 1.17 -19.58 -19.07
N ALA A 38 0.35 -20.40 -18.41
CA ALA A 38 -1.05 -20.58 -18.78
C ALA A 38 -1.82 -19.27 -18.70
N SER A 39 -1.72 -18.55 -17.57
CA SER A 39 -2.41 -17.27 -17.37
C SER A 39 -2.02 -16.24 -18.45
N ARG A 40 -0.72 -16.10 -18.72
CA ARG A 40 -0.20 -15.21 -19.77
C ARG A 40 -0.72 -15.57 -21.16
N TYR A 41 -0.80 -16.87 -21.48
CA TYR A 41 -1.32 -17.34 -22.77
C TYR A 41 -2.77 -16.90 -22.98
N PHE A 42 -3.65 -17.16 -22.01
CA PHE A 42 -5.06 -16.76 -22.11
C PHE A 42 -5.25 -15.25 -22.09
N TYR A 43 -4.47 -14.53 -21.28
CA TYR A 43 -4.50 -13.07 -21.22
C TYR A 43 -4.18 -12.46 -22.60
N MET A 44 -3.06 -12.86 -23.22
CA MET A 44 -2.62 -12.32 -24.50
C MET A 44 -3.65 -12.59 -25.61
N ARG A 45 -4.24 -13.78 -25.62
CA ARG A 45 -5.24 -14.14 -26.63
C ARG A 45 -6.57 -13.39 -26.44
N ALA A 46 -7.02 -13.23 -25.19
CA ALA A 46 -8.19 -12.40 -24.89
C ALA A 46 -7.96 -10.93 -25.25
N ALA A 47 -6.75 -10.40 -25.00
CA ALA A 47 -6.37 -9.04 -25.39
C ALA A 47 -6.40 -8.86 -26.92
N GLU A 48 -5.91 -9.83 -27.68
CA GLU A 48 -5.94 -9.80 -29.15
C GLU A 48 -7.37 -9.82 -29.70
N LEU A 49 -8.24 -10.68 -29.15
CA LEU A 49 -9.67 -10.72 -29.50
C LEU A 49 -10.37 -9.39 -29.16
N SER A 50 -10.06 -8.83 -27.99
CA SER A 50 -10.58 -7.52 -27.56
C SER A 50 -10.12 -6.39 -28.49
N ALA A 51 -8.87 -6.42 -28.97
CA ALA A 51 -8.33 -5.45 -29.91
C ALA A 51 -9.04 -5.50 -31.28
N ARG A 52 -9.50 -6.69 -31.69
CA ARG A 52 -10.34 -6.88 -32.88
C ARG A 52 -11.82 -6.51 -32.66
N SER A 53 -12.14 -5.90 -31.52
CA SER A 53 -13.51 -5.58 -31.07
C SER A 53 -14.41 -6.80 -30.85
N GLU A 54 -13.85 -8.00 -30.77
CA GLU A 54 -14.58 -9.24 -30.47
C GLU A 54 -14.66 -9.47 -28.96
N VAL A 55 -15.33 -8.55 -28.24
CA VAL A 55 -15.34 -8.52 -26.77
C VAL A 55 -15.98 -9.77 -26.15
N ALA A 56 -17.01 -10.33 -26.79
CA ALA A 56 -17.67 -11.55 -26.33
C ALA A 56 -16.75 -12.78 -26.46
N ALA A 57 -15.99 -12.88 -27.57
CA ALA A 57 -15.01 -13.93 -27.76
C ALA A 57 -13.85 -13.80 -26.76
N ALA A 58 -13.40 -12.57 -26.51
CA ALA A 58 -12.39 -12.29 -25.49
C ALA A 58 -12.85 -12.74 -24.10
N LEU A 59 -14.10 -12.49 -23.72
CA LEU A 59 -14.64 -12.95 -22.43
C LEU A 59 -14.72 -14.47 -22.36
N ALA A 60 -15.14 -15.14 -23.43
CA ALA A 60 -15.16 -16.60 -23.50
C ALA A 60 -13.75 -17.19 -23.35
N GLU A 61 -12.74 -16.54 -23.92
CA GLU A 61 -11.33 -16.94 -23.79
C GLU A 61 -10.81 -16.77 -22.36
N VAL A 62 -11.19 -15.68 -21.68
CA VAL A 62 -10.90 -15.50 -20.25
C VAL A 62 -11.55 -16.59 -19.41
N GLN A 63 -12.82 -16.93 -19.68
CA GLN A 63 -13.53 -17.99 -18.95
C GLN A 63 -12.86 -19.36 -19.15
N ARG A 64 -12.40 -19.65 -20.38
CA ARG A 64 -11.61 -20.85 -20.69
C ARG A 64 -10.30 -20.87 -19.91
N GLY A 65 -9.63 -19.72 -19.81
CA GLY A 65 -8.42 -19.56 -19.01
C GLY A 65 -8.65 -19.79 -17.53
N LEU A 66 -9.71 -19.21 -16.95
CA LEU A 66 -10.07 -19.39 -15.55
C LEU A 66 -10.43 -20.85 -15.21
N ALA A 67 -11.09 -21.55 -16.13
CA ALA A 67 -11.37 -22.98 -15.99
C ALA A 67 -10.09 -23.83 -16.10
N TYR A 68 -9.08 -23.36 -16.82
CA TYR A 68 -7.79 -24.03 -16.93
C TYR A 68 -6.91 -23.78 -15.70
N GLN A 69 -6.78 -22.52 -15.29
CA GLN A 69 -6.01 -22.04 -14.15
C GLN A 69 -6.65 -20.74 -13.61
N PRO A 70 -7.16 -20.72 -12.37
CA PRO A 70 -7.66 -19.49 -11.78
C PRO A 70 -6.51 -18.52 -11.51
N SER A 71 -6.68 -17.25 -11.91
CA SER A 71 -5.73 -16.17 -11.64
C SER A 71 -6.44 -14.83 -11.46
N SER A 72 -5.90 -13.98 -10.59
CA SER A 72 -6.42 -12.64 -10.33
C SER A 72 -6.39 -11.74 -11.57
N GLU A 73 -5.34 -11.85 -12.38
CA GLU A 73 -5.19 -11.11 -13.65
C GLU A 73 -6.34 -11.43 -14.63
N LEU A 74 -6.68 -12.72 -14.79
CA LEU A 74 -7.77 -13.15 -15.65
C LEU A 74 -9.12 -12.70 -15.10
N HIS A 75 -9.31 -12.70 -13.78
CA HIS A 75 -10.53 -12.15 -13.16
C HIS A 75 -10.66 -10.64 -13.40
N LEU A 76 -9.58 -9.86 -13.25
CA LEU A 76 -9.61 -8.42 -13.52
C LEU A 76 -9.92 -8.12 -14.99
N LEU A 77 -9.27 -8.84 -15.92
CA LEU A 77 -9.55 -8.72 -17.35
C LEU A 77 -11.02 -9.09 -17.66
N GLY A 78 -11.52 -10.16 -17.07
CA GLY A 78 -12.94 -10.56 -17.17
C GLY A 78 -13.89 -9.46 -16.68
N ALA A 79 -13.57 -8.81 -15.56
CA ALA A 79 -14.37 -7.69 -15.04
C ALA A 79 -14.38 -6.49 -16.02
N ILE A 80 -13.23 -6.15 -16.62
CA ILE A 80 -13.11 -5.08 -17.62
C ILE A 80 -13.95 -5.40 -18.86
N LEU A 81 -13.88 -6.64 -19.37
CA LEU A 81 -14.66 -7.07 -20.53
C LEU A 81 -16.17 -7.09 -20.23
N CYS A 82 -16.58 -7.57 -19.05
CA CYS A 82 -17.97 -7.54 -18.61
C CYS A 82 -18.52 -6.11 -18.51
N LYS A 83 -17.70 -5.15 -18.06
CA LYS A 83 -18.07 -3.73 -18.07
C LYS A 83 -18.37 -3.23 -19.49
N ARG A 84 -17.53 -3.58 -20.47
CA ARG A 84 -17.73 -3.22 -21.89
C ARG A 84 -18.97 -3.86 -22.49
N LEU A 85 -19.31 -5.08 -22.09
CA LEU A 85 -20.53 -5.79 -22.51
C LEU A 85 -21.79 -5.36 -21.75
N ASN A 86 -21.69 -4.36 -20.86
CA ASN A 86 -22.77 -3.90 -20.00
C ASN A 86 -23.39 -5.02 -19.13
N LYS A 87 -22.54 -5.89 -18.58
CA LYS A 87 -22.92 -7.01 -17.70
C LYS A 87 -22.45 -6.78 -16.25
N PRO A 88 -23.18 -5.99 -15.45
CA PRO A 88 -22.73 -5.56 -14.13
C PRO A 88 -22.73 -6.67 -13.06
N GLU A 89 -23.55 -7.71 -13.22
CA GLU A 89 -23.56 -8.87 -12.30
C GLU A 89 -22.33 -9.75 -12.49
N GLU A 90 -22.02 -10.12 -13.74
CA GLU A 90 -20.82 -10.90 -14.08
C GLU A 90 -19.54 -10.14 -13.68
N MET A 91 -19.50 -8.83 -13.93
CA MET A 91 -18.39 -7.98 -13.47
C MET A 91 -18.18 -8.05 -11.96
N ARG A 92 -19.25 -7.95 -11.16
CA ARG A 92 -19.17 -8.09 -9.69
C ARG A 92 -18.66 -9.46 -9.27
N HIS A 93 -19.10 -10.52 -9.94
CA HIS A 93 -18.63 -11.86 -9.67
C HIS A 93 -17.12 -12.00 -9.88
N HIS A 94 -16.58 -11.46 -10.98
CA HIS A 94 -15.15 -11.46 -11.24
C HIS A 94 -14.35 -10.67 -10.19
N VAL A 95 -14.81 -9.49 -9.79
CA VAL A 95 -14.13 -8.69 -8.76
C VAL A 95 -14.15 -9.38 -7.39
N ALA A 96 -15.26 -10.03 -7.04
CA ALA A 96 -15.38 -10.77 -5.78
C ALA A 96 -14.45 -12.00 -5.73
N ALA A 97 -14.12 -12.58 -6.89
CA ALA A 97 -13.22 -13.74 -6.98
C ALA A 97 -11.73 -13.38 -6.80
N ILE A 98 -11.35 -12.10 -6.89
CA ILE A 98 -9.98 -11.64 -6.63
C ILE A 98 -9.75 -11.62 -5.12
N PRO A 99 -8.69 -12.27 -4.59
CA PRO A 99 -8.39 -12.28 -3.16
C PRO A 99 -8.22 -10.87 -2.60
N VAL A 100 -8.57 -10.67 -1.32
CA VAL A 100 -8.52 -9.34 -0.68
C VAL A 100 -7.09 -8.84 -0.54
N ASP A 101 -6.14 -9.73 -0.31
CA ASP A 101 -4.72 -9.41 -0.13
C ASP A 101 -3.94 -9.28 -1.46
N ASP A 102 -4.63 -9.43 -2.61
CA ASP A 102 -4.01 -9.34 -3.92
C ASP A 102 -3.78 -7.87 -4.33
N VAL A 103 -2.65 -7.57 -4.96
CA VAL A 103 -2.30 -6.23 -5.45
C VAL A 103 -3.37 -5.67 -6.41
N LEU A 104 -4.00 -6.55 -7.21
CA LEU A 104 -5.01 -6.16 -8.20
C LEU A 104 -6.39 -5.89 -7.59
N ARG A 105 -6.57 -6.17 -6.29
CA ARG A 105 -7.85 -5.97 -5.61
C ARG A 105 -8.30 -4.51 -5.64
N GLY A 106 -7.37 -3.58 -5.41
CA GLY A 106 -7.67 -2.14 -5.40
C GLY A 106 -8.20 -1.62 -6.73
N GLU A 107 -7.60 -2.08 -7.83
CA GLU A 107 -8.03 -1.73 -9.20
C GLU A 107 -9.42 -2.30 -9.52
N ALA A 108 -9.66 -3.55 -9.12
CA ALA A 108 -10.94 -4.22 -9.31
C ALA A 108 -12.08 -3.50 -8.56
N GLU A 109 -11.84 -3.07 -7.32
CA GLU A 109 -12.81 -2.30 -6.54
C GLU A 109 -13.04 -0.90 -7.11
N TRP A 110 -11.99 -0.25 -7.60
CA TRP A 110 -12.12 1.02 -8.31
C TRP A 110 -13.01 0.87 -9.56
N LEU A 111 -12.85 -0.21 -10.32
CA LEU A 111 -13.68 -0.50 -11.49
C LEU A 111 -15.17 -0.59 -11.13
N LEU A 112 -15.49 -1.28 -10.02
CA LEU A 112 -16.86 -1.34 -9.49
C LEU A 112 -17.41 0.05 -9.15
N ARG A 113 -16.67 0.84 -8.35
CA ARG A 113 -17.11 2.20 -7.95
C ARG A 113 -17.32 3.10 -9.16
N SER A 114 -16.40 3.06 -10.13
CA SER A 114 -16.49 3.83 -11.38
C SER A 114 -17.71 3.45 -12.23
N SER A 115 -18.08 2.16 -12.25
CA SER A 115 -19.27 1.70 -12.97
C SER A 115 -20.57 2.15 -12.31
N GLN A 116 -20.66 2.09 -10.98
CA GLN A 116 -21.84 2.48 -10.21
C GLN A 116 -22.09 4.00 -10.28
N ALA A 117 -21.04 4.81 -10.29
CA ALA A 117 -21.16 6.26 -10.43
C ALA A 117 -21.86 6.66 -11.73
N ARG A 118 -21.60 5.95 -12.84
CA ARG A 118 -22.24 6.19 -14.14
C ARG A 118 -23.68 5.68 -14.22
N GLN A 119 -24.05 4.69 -13.41
CA GLN A 119 -25.40 4.13 -13.40
C GLN A 119 -26.38 4.93 -12.53
N ARG A 120 -25.89 5.86 -11.69
CA ARG A 120 -26.76 6.78 -10.96
C ARG A 120 -27.33 7.80 -11.95
N VAL A 121 -28.55 7.54 -12.41
CA VAL A 121 -29.38 8.53 -13.12
C VAL A 121 -29.52 9.76 -12.23
N PRO A 122 -29.27 10.99 -12.74
CA PRO A 122 -29.50 12.20 -11.97
C PRO A 122 -30.96 12.25 -11.52
N ALA A 123 -31.20 12.45 -10.23
CA ALA A 123 -32.56 12.57 -9.68
C ALA A 123 -33.33 13.78 -10.23
N ASP A 124 -32.64 14.70 -10.93
CA ASP A 124 -33.23 15.88 -11.56
C ASP A 124 -33.08 15.82 -13.10
N PRO A 125 -34.19 15.64 -13.85
CA PRO A 125 -34.16 15.56 -15.32
C PRO A 125 -33.67 16.86 -15.98
N ARG A 126 -33.59 17.99 -15.26
CA ARG A 126 -33.04 19.25 -15.79
C ARG A 126 -31.52 19.26 -15.89
N ARG A 127 -30.80 18.41 -15.13
CA ARG A 127 -29.35 18.23 -15.25
C ARG A 127 -28.95 17.20 -16.32
N ALA A 128 -29.88 16.35 -16.73
CA ALA A 128 -29.62 15.31 -17.72
C ALA A 128 -29.49 15.83 -19.16
N GLN A 129 -29.92 17.07 -19.45
CA GLN A 129 -29.82 17.67 -20.78
C GLN A 129 -28.47 18.35 -21.05
N ASP A 130 -27.70 18.68 -20.01
CA ASP A 130 -26.38 19.31 -20.14
C ASP A 130 -25.23 18.28 -20.33
N GLU A 131 -25.48 17.00 -20.05
CA GLU A 131 -24.50 15.92 -20.24
C GLU A 131 -24.94 15.00 -21.40
N LEU A 132 -24.70 15.46 -22.62
CA LEU A 132 -24.70 14.58 -23.79
C LEU A 132 -23.62 13.48 -23.58
N PRO A 133 -23.95 12.19 -23.79
CA PRO A 133 -22.98 11.12 -23.60
C PRO A 133 -21.88 11.24 -24.67
N LEU A 134 -20.64 11.50 -24.24
CA LEU A 134 -19.47 11.37 -25.11
C LEU A 134 -19.41 9.94 -25.66
N THR A 135 -19.30 9.81 -26.97
CA THR A 135 -19.23 8.52 -27.66
C THR A 135 -17.92 7.80 -27.36
N ASP A 136 -17.92 6.47 -27.38
CA ASP A 136 -16.77 5.60 -27.04
C ASP A 136 -15.48 5.89 -27.84
N ALA A 137 -15.58 6.61 -28.96
CA ALA A 137 -14.44 7.08 -29.76
C ALA A 137 -13.63 8.23 -29.11
N GLU A 138 -14.21 8.99 -28.17
CA GLU A 138 -13.51 10.05 -27.43
C GLU A 138 -12.81 9.54 -26.16
N LEU A 139 -13.09 8.31 -25.72
CA LEU A 139 -12.52 7.71 -24.51
C LEU A 139 -11.25 6.88 -24.77
N LEU A 140 -10.83 6.77 -26.03
CA LEU A 140 -9.54 6.19 -26.41
C LEU A 140 -8.83 7.16 -27.34
N PRO A 141 -7.72 7.80 -26.92
CA PRO A 141 -6.85 8.47 -27.87
C PRO A 141 -6.30 7.42 -28.83
N VAL A 142 -6.63 7.55 -30.12
CA VAL A 142 -6.04 6.74 -31.22
C VAL A 142 -4.56 7.08 -31.43
N THR A 143 -4.08 8.17 -30.82
CA THR A 143 -2.67 8.57 -30.73
C THR A 143 -2.43 9.32 -29.42
N MET A 144 -1.31 9.04 -28.76
CA MET A 144 -0.96 9.42 -27.38
C MET A 144 -0.86 10.94 -27.08
N GLU A 145 -1.09 11.83 -28.06
CA GLU A 145 -0.62 13.23 -27.99
C GLU A 145 -1.69 14.31 -27.68
N GLU A 146 -2.98 13.99 -27.55
CA GLU A 146 -3.97 15.04 -27.25
C GLU A 146 -4.95 14.63 -26.15
N VAL A 147 -4.41 14.44 -24.94
CA VAL A 147 -5.22 14.54 -23.70
C VAL A 147 -5.19 16.00 -23.25
N ARG A 148 -6.11 16.83 -23.77
CA ARG A 148 -6.38 18.13 -23.15
C ARG A 148 -7.03 17.89 -21.79
N PRO A 149 -6.50 18.45 -20.68
CA PRO A 149 -7.16 18.32 -19.39
C PRO A 149 -8.55 18.98 -19.47
N SER A 150 -9.56 18.24 -19.02
CA SER A 150 -10.91 18.77 -18.85
C SER A 150 -10.85 19.97 -17.90
N SER A 151 -11.36 21.12 -18.36
CA SER A 151 -11.52 22.30 -17.52
C SER A 151 -12.48 21.94 -16.38
N THR A 152 -11.98 21.91 -15.15
CA THR A 152 -12.83 21.76 -13.96
C THR A 152 -13.89 22.87 -13.95
N PRO A 153 -15.18 22.59 -13.75
CA PRO A 153 -16.14 23.65 -13.53
C PRO A 153 -15.77 24.34 -12.21
N ARG A 154 -15.40 25.61 -12.34
CA ARG A 154 -15.11 26.56 -11.26
C ARG A 154 -16.22 26.49 -10.20
N ARG A 155 -15.97 25.77 -9.09
CA ARG A 155 -16.82 25.78 -7.90
C ARG A 155 -17.04 27.23 -7.48
N SER A 156 -18.29 27.70 -7.54
CA SER A 156 -18.60 29.07 -7.13
C SER A 156 -18.34 29.20 -5.62
N ARG A 157 -17.48 30.15 -5.24
CA ARG A 157 -17.11 30.48 -3.84
C ARG A 157 -18.25 31.15 -3.04
N TRP A 158 -19.50 31.05 -3.50
CA TRP A 158 -20.61 31.83 -2.97
C TRP A 158 -21.50 31.20 -1.88
N PRO A 159 -21.45 29.88 -1.53
CA PRO A 159 -22.30 29.37 -0.46
C PRO A 159 -21.72 29.60 0.95
N GLY A 160 -20.44 29.92 1.11
CA GLY A 160 -19.80 30.12 2.43
C GLY A 160 -20.01 31.48 3.08
N LEU A 161 -20.25 32.53 2.27
CA LEU A 161 -20.46 33.89 2.79
C LEU A 161 -21.84 34.07 3.42
N ILE A 162 -22.86 33.43 2.85
CA ILE A 162 -24.25 33.52 3.34
C ILE A 162 -24.39 32.76 4.68
N THR A 163 -23.74 31.61 4.82
CA THR A 163 -23.76 30.84 6.07
C THR A 163 -23.00 31.56 7.19
N ALA A 164 -21.85 32.17 6.89
CA ALA A 164 -21.08 32.94 7.86
C ALA A 164 -21.85 34.18 8.38
N VAL A 165 -22.49 34.94 7.48
CA VAL A 165 -23.30 36.11 7.88
C VAL A 165 -24.50 35.69 8.72
N SER A 166 -25.16 34.58 8.38
CA SER A 166 -26.32 34.07 9.14
C SER A 166 -25.95 33.69 10.57
N VAL A 167 -24.78 33.08 10.79
CA VAL A 167 -24.28 32.72 12.13
C VAL A 167 -23.94 33.97 12.95
N ILE A 168 -23.32 34.98 12.35
CA ILE A 168 -22.99 36.23 13.04
C ILE A 168 -24.25 36.97 13.48
N VAL A 169 -25.28 37.03 12.61
CA VAL A 169 -26.58 37.64 12.95
C VAL A 169 -27.27 36.89 14.08
N LEU A 170 -27.25 35.55 14.06
CA LEU A 170 -27.81 34.73 15.13
C LEU A 170 -27.10 34.93 16.48
N LEU A 171 -25.77 35.04 16.48
CA LEU A 171 -25.00 35.32 17.70
C LEU A 171 -25.26 36.72 18.22
N ALA A 172 -25.37 37.72 17.34
CA ALA A 172 -25.71 39.09 17.74
C ALA A 172 -27.11 39.19 18.34
N LEU A 173 -28.11 38.53 17.71
CA LEU A 173 -29.48 38.48 18.23
C LEU A 173 -29.58 37.68 19.52
N GLY A 174 -28.87 36.55 19.63
CA GLY A 174 -28.82 35.73 20.85
C GLY A 174 -28.15 36.46 22.01
N GLY A 175 -27.03 37.15 21.75
CA GLY A 175 -26.35 37.99 22.75
C GLY A 175 -27.20 39.19 23.20
N TRP A 176 -27.92 39.83 22.27
CA TRP A 176 -28.85 40.91 22.58
C TRP A 176 -30.04 40.43 23.43
N TRP A 177 -30.59 39.26 23.13
CA TRP A 177 -31.67 38.66 23.91
C TRP A 177 -31.20 38.30 25.32
N LEU A 178 -30.00 37.72 25.46
CA LEU A 178 -29.43 37.38 26.77
C LEU A 178 -29.14 38.62 27.63
N TRP A 179 -28.77 39.75 27.02
CA TRP A 179 -28.54 41.01 27.72
C TRP A 179 -29.84 41.70 28.16
N THR A 180 -30.90 41.59 27.35
CA THR A 180 -32.21 42.19 27.64
C THR A 180 -33.09 41.31 28.53
N SER A 181 -32.80 40.02 28.65
CA SER A 181 -33.56 39.06 29.45
C SER A 181 -32.60 38.00 30.05
N PRO A 182 -31.80 38.36 31.07
CA PRO A 182 -30.91 37.39 31.71
C PRO A 182 -31.74 36.31 32.42
N PRO A 183 -31.48 35.03 32.17
CA PRO A 183 -32.18 33.94 32.84
C PRO A 183 -31.64 33.72 34.27
N ASP A 184 -32.52 33.34 35.19
CA ASP A 184 -32.27 33.25 36.64
C ASP A 184 -31.06 32.37 37.04
N TRP A 185 -30.67 31.42 36.18
CA TRP A 185 -29.51 30.56 36.42
C TRP A 185 -28.17 31.30 36.28
N LEU A 186 -28.13 32.46 35.61
CA LEU A 186 -26.89 33.22 35.39
C LEU A 186 -26.36 33.82 36.71
N ASP A 187 -27.26 34.30 37.57
CA ASP A 187 -26.91 34.86 38.88
C ASP A 187 -26.31 33.80 39.83
N SER A 188 -26.77 32.56 39.72
CA SER A 188 -26.25 31.44 40.52
C SER A 188 -24.81 31.02 40.15
N MET A 189 -24.34 31.37 38.94
CA MET A 189 -22.96 31.11 38.51
C MET A 189 -21.97 32.23 38.89
N LEU A 190 -22.45 33.47 39.04
CA LEU A 190 -21.60 34.64 39.29
C LEU A 190 -21.38 34.94 40.79
N SER A 191 -22.15 34.32 41.68
CA SER A 191 -21.93 34.40 43.13
C SER A 191 -20.87 33.40 43.60
N ALA A 192 -19.60 33.77 43.50
CA ALA A 192 -18.52 33.10 44.22
C ALA A 192 -18.54 33.51 45.71
N ALA A 193 -18.56 32.54 46.61
CA ALA A 193 -18.46 32.74 48.05
C ALA A 193 -17.09 33.35 48.46
N PRO A 194 -17.02 34.18 49.52
CA PRO A 194 -15.78 34.82 49.94
C PRO A 194 -14.78 33.87 50.60
N ILE A 195 -13.50 34.12 50.34
CA ILE A 195 -12.28 33.35 50.68
C ILE A 195 -11.97 33.46 52.19
N ALA A 196 -12.79 32.87 53.06
CA ALA A 196 -12.58 32.96 54.52
C ALA A 196 -12.00 31.68 55.19
N ASP A 197 -12.00 30.51 54.53
CA ASP A 197 -11.70 29.24 55.22
C ASP A 197 -10.34 28.60 54.91
N LEU A 198 -9.40 29.31 54.28
CA LEU A 198 -8.10 28.72 53.89
C LEU A 198 -6.96 28.83 54.93
N LEU A 199 -7.22 29.15 56.20
CA LEU A 199 -6.16 29.21 57.21
C LEU A 199 -6.63 28.83 58.62
N ALA A 200 -6.76 27.53 58.92
CA ALA A 200 -6.51 26.99 60.26
C ALA A 200 -6.48 25.44 60.27
N GLY A 201 -5.33 24.86 60.65
CA GLY A 201 -5.31 23.59 61.39
C GLY A 201 -4.45 22.48 60.82
N GLU A 202 -3.22 22.39 61.33
CA GLU A 202 -2.20 21.37 61.14
C GLU A 202 -2.57 19.96 61.67
N GLU A 203 -1.76 18.97 61.27
CA GLU A 203 -1.77 17.49 61.33
C GLU A 203 -1.64 16.80 62.75
N PRO A 204 -1.34 15.47 62.93
CA PRO A 204 -2.14 14.21 63.08
C PRO A 204 -1.94 13.52 64.49
N PRO A 205 -1.98 12.17 64.79
CA PRO A 205 -2.33 10.92 64.07
C PRO A 205 -3.24 9.88 64.82
N ALA A 206 -3.49 8.72 64.16
CA ALA A 206 -4.31 7.51 64.49
C ALA A 206 -4.02 6.79 65.85
N PRO A 207 -4.58 5.60 66.24
CA PRO A 207 -5.53 4.62 65.63
C PRO A 207 -6.55 4.04 66.69
N PRO A 208 -6.91 2.72 66.74
CA PRO A 208 -7.81 1.90 65.90
C PRO A 208 -9.08 1.42 66.67
N THR A 209 -9.87 0.55 66.02
CA THR A 209 -10.72 -0.55 66.58
C THR A 209 -12.25 -0.52 66.32
N SER A 210 -12.65 -1.41 65.40
CA SER A 210 -13.61 -2.51 65.56
C SER A 210 -15.12 -2.26 65.83
N THR A 211 -15.92 -3.10 65.14
CA THR A 211 -17.09 -3.84 65.67
C THR A 211 -18.49 -3.40 65.23
N THR A 212 -18.98 -4.14 64.22
CA THR A 212 -20.28 -4.84 64.09
C THR A 212 -21.61 -4.10 63.87
N ALA A 213 -22.35 -4.70 62.91
CA ALA A 213 -23.80 -5.02 62.94
C ALA A 213 -24.77 -3.84 62.83
N SER A 214 -25.98 -3.91 62.28
CA SER A 214 -26.80 -4.93 61.60
C SER A 214 -28.18 -4.30 61.52
N VAL A 215 -28.82 -4.18 60.35
CA VAL A 215 -30.30 -4.15 60.17
C VAL A 215 -30.54 -4.54 58.69
N ALA A 216 -30.90 -5.79 58.37
CA ALA A 216 -32.24 -6.38 58.41
C ALA A 216 -33.26 -5.71 57.46
N ALA A 217 -33.54 -6.43 56.37
CA ALA A 217 -34.68 -6.35 55.45
C ALA A 217 -36.03 -6.60 56.21
N PRO A 218 -37.21 -6.91 55.59
CA PRO A 218 -37.52 -7.13 54.17
C PRO A 218 -38.94 -6.67 53.71
N ALA A 219 -39.21 -6.81 52.41
CA ALA A 219 -40.41 -7.45 51.81
C ALA A 219 -40.45 -7.06 50.31
N ALA A 220 -40.09 -7.94 49.37
CA ALA A 220 -40.87 -9.06 48.81
C ALA A 220 -42.02 -8.58 47.90
N VAL A 221 -42.28 -9.08 46.70
CA VAL A 221 -41.85 -10.24 45.86
C VAL A 221 -42.45 -9.93 44.46
N THR A 222 -41.87 -10.30 43.32
CA THR A 222 -42.12 -11.51 42.48
C THR A 222 -41.27 -11.29 41.21
N VAL A 223 -40.53 -12.27 40.66
CA VAL A 223 -40.99 -13.26 39.64
C VAL A 223 -40.07 -14.51 39.65
N ILE A 224 -40.72 -15.66 39.41
CA ILE A 224 -40.32 -17.09 39.30
C ILE A 224 -39.29 -17.29 38.15
N ALA A 225 -38.09 -17.91 38.26
CA ALA A 225 -37.62 -19.27 38.63
C ALA A 225 -37.79 -20.35 37.54
N GLU A 226 -36.68 -20.74 36.89
CA GLU A 226 -36.43 -22.08 36.34
C GLU A 226 -34.90 -22.34 36.24
N GLU A 227 -34.53 -23.62 36.19
CA GLU A 227 -33.44 -24.26 36.92
C GLU A 227 -32.05 -24.29 36.23
N THR A 228 -31.01 -24.43 37.07
CA THR A 228 -29.63 -24.78 36.71
C THR A 228 -29.46 -26.31 36.75
N PRO A 229 -28.63 -26.92 35.88
CA PRO A 229 -27.41 -27.53 36.44
C PRO A 229 -26.15 -27.39 35.55
N THR A 230 -25.06 -27.07 36.25
CA THR A 230 -23.62 -27.40 36.05
C THR A 230 -23.11 -27.79 34.65
N PRO A 231 -22.12 -27.07 34.07
CA PRO A 231 -21.31 -27.59 32.98
C PRO A 231 -19.97 -28.18 33.45
N LEU A 232 -19.68 -29.37 32.95
CA LEU A 232 -18.39 -30.07 33.01
C LEU A 232 -17.32 -29.35 32.16
N PRO A 233 -16.01 -29.51 32.46
CA PRO A 233 -14.94 -28.87 31.71
C PRO A 233 -14.67 -29.58 30.36
N PRO A 234 -14.25 -28.85 29.30
CA PRO A 234 -13.86 -29.44 28.03
C PRO A 234 -12.41 -29.94 28.02
N THR A 235 -12.24 -31.14 27.47
CA THR A 235 -10.98 -31.85 27.20
C THR A 235 -10.11 -31.13 26.15
N PRO A 236 -8.79 -30.95 26.37
CA PRO A 236 -7.86 -30.56 25.31
C PRO A 236 -7.27 -31.77 24.57
N LEU A 237 -7.11 -31.64 23.25
CA LEU A 237 -6.35 -32.55 22.38
C LEU A 237 -4.82 -32.28 22.50
N PRO A 238 -3.97 -33.28 22.21
CA PRO A 238 -2.62 -33.39 22.75
C PRO A 238 -1.52 -32.62 21.98
N THR A 239 -0.57 -32.08 22.72
CA THR A 239 0.77 -31.66 22.27
C THR A 239 1.81 -32.77 22.49
N PRO A 240 2.84 -32.87 21.64
CA PRO A 240 3.83 -33.95 21.73
C PRO A 240 4.80 -33.74 22.90
N VAL A 241 4.98 -34.80 23.69
CA VAL A 241 5.96 -34.95 24.76
C VAL A 241 7.30 -35.39 24.16
N VAL A 242 8.37 -34.65 24.45
CA VAL A 242 9.76 -35.16 24.38
C VAL A 242 10.30 -35.19 25.80
N ALA A 243 10.81 -36.35 26.20
CA ALA A 243 11.28 -36.65 27.55
C ALA A 243 12.57 -35.89 27.91
N PRO A 244 12.79 -35.57 29.20
CA PRO A 244 14.07 -35.07 29.69
C PRO A 244 14.90 -36.25 30.20
N ASP A 245 15.95 -36.61 29.48
CA ASP A 245 17.06 -37.36 30.08
C ASP A 245 18.38 -37.01 29.39
N LEU A 246 19.47 -37.07 30.14
CA LEU A 246 20.86 -36.69 29.82
C LEU A 246 21.27 -35.25 30.18
N ALA A 247 20.99 -34.86 31.42
CA ALA A 247 21.90 -34.00 32.18
C ALA A 247 22.86 -34.88 33.01
N GLN A 248 23.88 -35.48 32.38
CA GLN A 248 25.10 -35.93 33.07
C GLN A 248 26.17 -36.38 32.08
N GLN A 249 27.08 -35.44 31.76
CA GLN A 249 28.51 -35.67 31.55
C GLN A 249 29.22 -34.31 31.42
N ALA A 250 29.56 -33.74 32.59
CA ALA A 250 30.68 -32.80 32.77
C ALA A 250 31.95 -33.67 32.94
N GLU A 251 33.18 -33.37 32.52
CA GLU A 251 33.91 -32.14 32.16
C GLU A 251 35.36 -32.63 31.76
N PRO A 252 36.44 -31.81 31.68
CA PRO A 252 36.79 -30.80 30.67
C PRO A 252 38.17 -31.06 30.02
N LEU A 253 38.42 -30.59 28.80
CA LEU A 253 39.80 -30.30 28.36
C LEU A 253 39.86 -28.85 27.88
N ALA A 254 40.73 -28.11 28.55
CA ALA A 254 40.91 -26.68 28.46
C ALA A 254 41.45 -26.20 27.10
N ALA A 255 41.19 -24.92 26.86
CA ALA A 255 41.92 -23.98 26.02
C ALA A 255 41.68 -24.03 24.50
N ALA A 256 40.74 -23.20 24.04
CA ALA A 256 40.93 -22.37 22.83
C ALA A 256 40.09 -21.08 22.92
N SER A 257 40.73 -19.99 22.53
CA SER A 257 40.38 -18.58 22.68
C SER A 257 39.01 -18.11 22.14
N PRO A 258 38.54 -16.94 22.60
CA PRO A 258 37.47 -16.20 21.93
C PRO A 258 38.00 -15.58 20.62
N GLN A 259 37.08 -15.39 19.67
CA GLN A 259 37.22 -14.67 18.40
C GLN A 259 37.88 -15.43 17.24
N ALA A 260 37.03 -15.86 16.31
CA ALA A 260 37.36 -15.90 14.88
C ALA A 260 36.17 -15.31 14.11
N ILE A 261 36.11 -13.98 14.09
CA ILE A 261 35.55 -13.26 12.95
C ILE A 261 36.32 -13.79 11.74
N ILE A 262 35.66 -14.56 10.88
CA ILE A 262 36.27 -14.95 9.60
C ILE A 262 36.29 -13.67 8.77
N VAL A 263 37.40 -12.94 8.86
CA VAL A 263 37.75 -11.87 7.93
C VAL A 263 38.05 -12.58 6.61
N ALA A 264 37.04 -12.67 5.75
CA ALA A 264 37.26 -12.91 4.33
C ALA A 264 38.27 -11.87 3.81
N PRO A 265 39.16 -12.22 2.86
CA PRO A 265 40.11 -11.27 2.32
C PRO A 265 39.35 -10.03 1.82
N PRO A 266 39.78 -8.81 2.17
CA PRO A 266 39.09 -7.61 1.75
C PRO A 266 39.11 -7.55 0.23
N PHE A 267 37.94 -7.65 -0.39
CA PHE A 267 37.79 -7.27 -1.78
C PHE A 267 38.09 -5.77 -1.84
N ASP A 268 39.18 -5.40 -2.51
CA ASP A 268 39.63 -4.01 -2.56
C ASP A 268 38.78 -3.22 -3.56
N LEU A 269 37.52 -2.98 -3.17
CA LEU A 269 36.53 -2.22 -3.91
C LEU A 269 37.05 -0.81 -4.23
N LYS A 270 37.84 -0.24 -3.33
CA LYS A 270 38.38 1.11 -3.46
C LYS A 270 39.27 1.22 -4.69
N THR A 271 40.20 0.29 -4.88
CA THR A 271 41.10 0.27 -6.05
C THR A 271 40.31 0.10 -7.35
N VAL A 272 39.31 -0.79 -7.36
CA VAL A 272 38.44 -1.00 -8.54
C VAL A 272 37.65 0.27 -8.91
N LEU A 273 37.13 1.00 -7.93
CA LEU A 273 36.39 2.24 -8.17
C LEU A 273 37.29 3.39 -8.67
N ILE A 274 38.53 3.46 -8.19
CA ILE A 274 39.53 4.42 -8.68
C ILE A 274 39.89 4.10 -10.13
N GLU A 275 40.14 2.83 -10.46
CA GLU A 275 40.42 2.39 -11.84
C GLU A 275 39.24 2.65 -12.79
N ALA A 276 38.00 2.50 -12.30
CA ALA A 276 36.77 2.82 -13.02
C ALA A 276 36.49 4.34 -13.14
N GLN A 277 37.43 5.20 -12.74
CA GLN A 277 37.32 6.66 -12.77
C GLN A 277 36.16 7.22 -11.91
N ARG A 278 35.83 6.58 -10.80
CA ARG A 278 34.80 7.02 -9.84
C ARG A 278 35.39 7.24 -8.43
N PRO A 279 36.29 8.24 -8.25
CA PRO A 279 36.95 8.48 -6.98
C PRO A 279 35.99 8.92 -5.86
N GLU A 280 34.88 9.59 -6.21
CA GLU A 280 33.87 10.07 -5.25
C GLU A 280 33.13 8.92 -4.53
N LEU A 281 32.96 7.78 -5.22
CA LEU A 281 32.38 6.56 -4.65
C LEU A 281 33.41 5.78 -3.83
N ALA A 282 34.70 5.89 -4.17
CA ALA A 282 35.79 5.17 -3.50
C ALA A 282 36.07 5.69 -2.08
N GLU A 283 35.64 6.90 -1.75
CA GLU A 283 35.76 7.48 -0.40
C GLU A 283 34.56 7.16 0.50
N SER A 284 33.39 6.95 -0.10
CA SER A 284 32.10 6.89 0.59
C SER A 284 31.47 5.49 0.64
N VAL A 285 32.04 4.53 -0.11
CA VAL A 285 31.51 3.18 -0.26
C VAL A 285 32.57 2.13 0.06
N THR A 286 32.14 1.12 0.82
CA THR A 286 32.93 -0.07 1.17
C THR A 286 32.17 -1.32 0.74
N GLY A 287 32.88 -2.42 0.47
CA GLY A 287 32.23 -3.66 0.05
C GLY A 287 32.91 -4.88 0.64
N ARG A 288 32.11 -5.91 0.90
CA ARG A 288 32.56 -7.23 1.35
C ARG A 288 32.05 -8.30 0.40
N LEU A 289 32.95 -9.15 -0.06
CA LEU A 289 32.61 -10.28 -0.92
C LEU A 289 32.41 -11.54 -0.05
N GLU A 290 31.19 -12.06 -0.03
CA GLU A 290 30.82 -13.27 0.70
C GLU A 290 30.35 -14.35 -0.28
N GLY A 291 31.21 -15.32 -0.59
CA GLY A 291 30.83 -16.51 -1.38
C GLY A 291 30.29 -16.25 -2.80
N GLY A 292 30.53 -15.06 -3.37
CA GLY A 292 30.03 -14.64 -4.69
C GLY A 292 28.96 -13.53 -4.63
N LEU A 293 28.44 -13.21 -3.44
CA LEU A 293 27.59 -12.05 -3.18
C LEU A 293 28.46 -10.88 -2.72
N LEU A 294 28.43 -9.77 -3.45
CA LEU A 294 29.09 -8.53 -3.02
C LEU A 294 28.09 -7.67 -2.24
N VAL A 295 28.27 -7.58 -0.92
CA VAL A 295 27.51 -6.68 -0.06
C VAL A 295 28.23 -5.34 -0.01
N VAL A 296 27.54 -4.28 -0.45
CA VAL A 296 28.09 -2.94 -0.55
C VAL A 296 27.38 -2.03 0.46
N GLU A 297 28.17 -1.29 1.23
CA GLU A 297 27.70 -0.39 2.26
C GLU A 297 28.33 0.97 2.08
N GLY A 298 27.54 2.04 2.18
CA GLY A 298 28.07 3.39 2.06
C GLY A 298 27.03 4.42 1.67
N THR A 299 27.50 5.58 1.23
CA THR A 299 26.63 6.66 0.75
C THR A 299 26.95 6.99 -0.70
N ALA A 300 25.96 6.92 -1.58
CA ALA A 300 26.08 7.39 -2.96
C ALA A 300 25.61 8.85 -3.07
N PRO A 301 26.28 9.71 -3.86
CA PRO A 301 25.93 11.12 -4.03
C PRO A 301 24.68 11.35 -4.88
N SER A 302 24.23 10.34 -5.64
CA SER A 302 23.01 10.40 -6.45
C SER A 302 22.49 8.99 -6.75
N VAL A 303 21.23 8.90 -7.18
CA VAL A 303 20.61 7.65 -7.63
C VAL A 303 21.35 7.09 -8.84
N GLU A 304 21.68 7.96 -9.78
CA GLU A 304 22.46 7.62 -10.97
C GLU A 304 23.83 7.05 -10.60
N ALA A 305 24.52 7.63 -9.61
CA ALA A 305 25.79 7.10 -9.13
C ALA A 305 25.66 5.71 -8.48
N ARG A 306 24.54 5.43 -7.80
CA ARG A 306 24.24 4.11 -7.24
C ARG A 306 23.95 3.08 -8.34
N ASP A 307 23.21 3.47 -9.37
CA ASP A 307 22.85 2.57 -10.47
C ASP A 307 24.07 2.30 -11.38
N ASP A 308 24.92 3.31 -11.61
CA ASP A 308 26.24 3.15 -12.25
C ASP A 308 27.15 2.21 -11.48
N LEU A 309 27.19 2.34 -10.15
CA LEU A 309 27.92 1.45 -9.26
C LEU A 309 27.41 0.00 -9.42
N ALA A 310 26.09 -0.21 -9.43
CA ALA A 310 25.48 -1.51 -9.68
C ALA A 310 25.97 -2.11 -11.01
N ALA A 311 25.91 -1.31 -12.08
CA ALA A 311 26.31 -1.72 -13.43
C ALA A 311 27.82 -1.99 -13.56
N LEU A 312 28.66 -1.27 -12.81
CA LEU A 312 30.10 -1.51 -12.77
C LEU A 312 30.42 -2.83 -12.05
N LEU A 313 29.81 -3.06 -10.88
CA LEU A 313 30.06 -4.26 -10.08
C LEU A 313 29.54 -5.53 -10.73
N ALA A 314 28.42 -5.45 -11.45
CA ALA A 314 27.88 -6.57 -12.23
C ALA A 314 28.79 -7.02 -13.40
N ARG A 315 29.72 -6.16 -13.86
CA ARG A 315 30.67 -6.48 -14.93
C ARG A 315 31.93 -7.19 -14.46
N LEU A 316 32.18 -7.25 -13.14
CA LEU A 316 33.42 -7.80 -12.59
C LEU A 316 33.37 -9.33 -12.54
N PRO A 317 34.45 -10.02 -12.93
CA PRO A 317 34.52 -11.48 -12.87
C PRO A 317 34.57 -11.95 -11.41
N GLY A 318 33.72 -12.92 -11.05
CA GLY A 318 33.68 -13.53 -9.71
C GLY A 318 32.56 -13.01 -8.80
N ILE A 319 31.74 -12.06 -9.27
CA ILE A 319 30.55 -11.57 -8.58
C ILE A 319 29.31 -12.15 -9.27
N GLN A 320 28.50 -12.90 -8.52
CA GLN A 320 27.25 -13.48 -9.03
C GLN A 320 26.06 -12.57 -8.73
N GLU A 321 26.10 -11.85 -7.61
CA GLU A 321 25.03 -10.97 -7.15
C GLU A 321 25.62 -9.78 -6.38
N VAL A 322 24.97 -8.61 -6.49
CA VAL A 322 25.38 -7.37 -5.81
C VAL A 322 24.23 -6.87 -4.95
N SER A 323 24.46 -6.77 -3.63
CA SER A 323 23.49 -6.20 -2.70
C SER A 323 23.83 -4.74 -2.40
N LEU A 324 22.96 -3.83 -2.83
CA LEU A 324 23.04 -2.38 -2.59
C LEU A 324 22.07 -1.90 -1.52
N VAL A 325 21.50 -2.82 -0.74
CA VAL A 325 20.47 -2.51 0.28
C VAL A 325 20.99 -1.51 1.32
N ASN A 326 22.29 -1.55 1.61
CA ASN A 326 22.95 -0.70 2.60
C ASN A 326 23.62 0.55 1.98
N VAL A 327 23.29 0.91 0.73
CA VAL A 327 23.79 2.11 0.08
C VAL A 327 22.75 3.22 0.15
N LEU A 328 23.00 4.19 1.04
CA LEU A 328 22.15 5.36 1.23
C LEU A 328 22.41 6.36 0.10
N VAL A 329 21.35 6.89 -0.53
CA VAL A 329 21.50 7.93 -1.54
C VAL A 329 21.30 9.29 -0.89
N ARG A 330 22.28 10.19 -1.02
CA ARG A 330 22.05 11.61 -0.74
C ARG A 330 21.32 12.21 -1.93
N PRO A 331 20.11 12.76 -1.75
CA PRO A 331 19.42 13.43 -2.85
C PRO A 331 20.25 14.66 -3.28
N SER A 332 20.35 14.89 -4.58
CA SER A 332 21.01 16.08 -5.13
C SER A 332 20.33 17.34 -4.60
N SER A 333 21.07 18.41 -4.30
CA SER A 333 20.47 19.66 -3.78
C SER A 333 19.51 20.33 -4.77
N THR A 334 19.63 19.99 -6.06
CA THR A 334 18.71 20.46 -7.11
C THR A 334 18.34 19.32 -8.04
N TYR A 335 17.16 19.41 -8.66
CA TYR A 335 16.64 18.46 -9.63
C TYR A 335 16.04 19.20 -10.82
N THR A 336 16.35 18.76 -12.05
CA THR A 336 15.73 19.31 -13.26
C THR A 336 14.59 18.39 -13.67
N VAL A 337 13.39 18.96 -13.79
CA VAL A 337 12.17 18.21 -14.12
C VAL A 337 12.26 17.64 -15.53
N GLU A 338 12.05 16.33 -15.66
CA GLU A 338 12.01 15.61 -16.93
C GLU A 338 10.57 15.49 -17.46
N GLU A 339 10.42 15.06 -18.71
CA GLU A 339 9.10 14.84 -19.30
C GLU A 339 8.38 13.67 -18.61
N GLY A 340 7.14 13.91 -18.18
CA GLY A 340 6.33 12.92 -17.44
C GLY A 340 6.59 12.88 -15.93
N ASP A 341 7.48 13.70 -15.40
CA ASP A 341 7.71 13.78 -13.96
C ASP A 341 6.52 14.43 -13.22
N SER A 342 6.22 13.88 -12.04
CA SER A 342 5.33 14.49 -11.05
C SER A 342 6.09 14.71 -9.75
N LEU A 343 5.67 15.64 -8.88
CA LEU A 343 6.31 15.83 -7.58
C LEU A 343 6.35 14.52 -6.77
N TRP A 344 5.32 13.69 -6.93
CA TRP A 344 5.26 12.35 -6.35
C TRP A 344 6.39 11.45 -6.90
N ALA A 345 6.52 11.36 -8.22
CA ALA A 345 7.55 10.56 -8.86
C ALA A 345 8.97 11.05 -8.49
N ILE A 346 9.18 12.37 -8.45
CA ILE A 346 10.44 12.99 -8.03
C ILE A 346 10.74 12.65 -6.57
N SER A 347 9.75 12.74 -5.67
CA SER A 347 9.92 12.41 -4.25
C SER A 347 10.32 10.94 -4.06
N VAL A 348 9.64 10.02 -4.75
CA VAL A 348 9.96 8.59 -4.70
C VAL A 348 11.33 8.31 -5.33
N LYS A 349 11.67 8.97 -6.45
CA LYS A 349 12.96 8.82 -7.13
C LYS A 349 14.12 9.28 -6.24
N LEU A 350 13.99 10.43 -5.58
CA LEU A 350 15.08 11.04 -4.81
C LEU A 350 15.16 10.57 -3.35
N TYR A 351 14.03 10.34 -2.69
CA TYR A 351 13.97 9.97 -1.26
C TYR A 351 13.52 8.54 -1.01
N GLY A 352 13.02 7.82 -2.02
CA GLY A 352 12.42 6.49 -1.85
C GLY A 352 11.03 6.51 -1.19
N THR A 353 10.50 7.68 -0.82
CA THR A 353 9.19 7.84 -0.19
C THR A 353 8.40 9.00 -0.81
N PRO A 354 7.07 8.88 -0.95
CA PRO A 354 6.21 9.99 -1.35
C PRO A 354 5.95 11.02 -0.24
N ASP A 355 6.38 10.77 1.00
CA ASP A 355 6.07 11.63 2.14
C ASP A 355 6.75 13.02 2.08
N ARG A 356 7.74 13.19 1.19
CA ARG A 356 8.52 14.42 1.04
C ARG A 356 7.98 15.39 -0.02
N ILE A 357 6.85 15.08 -0.67
CA ILE A 357 6.22 15.94 -1.69
C ILE A 357 5.97 17.35 -1.16
N GLN A 358 5.41 17.46 0.05
CA GLN A 358 5.09 18.75 0.65
C GLN A 358 6.35 19.57 0.93
N ALA A 359 7.42 18.94 1.41
CA ALA A 359 8.69 19.60 1.67
C ALA A 359 9.35 20.12 0.37
N ILE A 360 9.29 19.35 -0.71
CA ILE A 360 9.75 19.79 -2.03
C ILE A 360 8.91 20.99 -2.50
N PHE A 361 7.58 20.94 -2.36
CA PHE A 361 6.70 22.04 -2.76
C PHE A 361 7.00 23.32 -1.97
N GLU A 362 7.15 23.23 -0.64
CA GLU A 362 7.45 24.35 0.25
C GLU A 362 8.80 25.01 -0.07
N ALA A 363 9.83 24.22 -0.34
CA ALA A 363 11.14 24.72 -0.75
C ALA A 363 11.11 25.47 -2.10
N ASN A 364 10.09 25.22 -2.93
CA ASN A 364 10.01 25.74 -4.30
C ASN A 364 8.84 26.70 -4.55
N GLN A 365 8.14 27.20 -3.52
CA GLN A 365 6.97 28.08 -3.71
C GLN A 365 7.25 29.35 -4.54
N ALA A 366 8.51 29.80 -4.58
CA ALA A 366 8.91 30.93 -5.41
C ALA A 366 8.83 30.64 -6.93
N VAL A 367 9.01 29.37 -7.32
CA VAL A 367 9.06 28.92 -8.73
C VAL A 367 7.83 28.08 -9.10
N LEU A 368 7.24 27.39 -8.12
CA LEU A 368 6.15 26.45 -8.26
C LEU A 368 4.92 26.92 -7.47
N ALA A 369 3.92 27.46 -8.18
CA ALA A 369 2.72 28.05 -7.56
C ALA A 369 1.74 27.00 -7.01
N SER A 370 1.70 25.81 -7.64
CA SER A 370 0.93 24.67 -7.14
C SER A 370 1.67 23.35 -7.39
N PRO A 371 1.39 22.28 -6.63
CA PRO A 371 2.06 20.99 -6.76
C PRO A 371 1.98 20.35 -8.15
N ASN A 372 0.99 20.77 -8.96
CA ASN A 372 0.74 20.22 -10.30
C ASN A 372 1.30 21.12 -11.42
N ASP A 373 1.88 22.29 -11.11
CA ASP A 373 2.39 23.25 -12.10
C ASP A 373 3.86 23.00 -12.50
N LEU A 374 4.28 21.73 -12.47
CA LEU A 374 5.61 21.32 -12.91
C LEU A 374 5.76 21.53 -14.41
N ARG A 375 6.92 22.05 -14.83
CA ARG A 375 7.28 22.21 -16.24
C ARG A 375 8.60 21.52 -16.52
N VAL A 376 8.68 20.84 -17.66
CA VAL A 376 9.92 20.20 -18.12
C VAL A 376 11.04 21.24 -18.23
N GLY A 377 12.22 20.90 -17.72
CA GLY A 377 13.37 21.80 -17.64
C GLY A 377 13.36 22.76 -16.44
N MET A 378 12.34 22.72 -15.58
CA MET A 378 12.31 23.49 -14.34
C MET A 378 13.33 22.93 -13.34
N VAL A 379 14.13 23.79 -12.72
CA VAL A 379 15.05 23.40 -11.66
C VAL A 379 14.37 23.58 -10.31
N LEU A 380 14.22 22.48 -9.57
CA LEU A 380 13.68 22.43 -8.22
C LEU A 380 14.82 22.34 -7.20
N GLN A 381 14.68 23.05 -6.09
CA GLN A 381 15.47 22.87 -4.88
C GLN A 381 14.97 21.65 -4.11
N ILE A 382 15.87 20.74 -3.77
CA ILE A 382 15.52 19.48 -3.11
C ILE A 382 16.08 19.53 -1.68
N PRO A 383 15.24 19.55 -0.64
CA PRO A 383 15.71 19.59 0.74
C PRO A 383 16.52 18.33 1.10
N PRO A 384 17.56 18.43 1.94
CA PRO A 384 18.30 17.24 2.39
C PRO A 384 17.38 16.31 3.20
N LEU A 385 17.70 15.02 3.19
CA LEU A 385 17.11 14.07 4.13
C LEU A 385 17.72 14.39 5.50
N GLU A 386 17.01 15.13 6.35
CA GLU A 386 17.43 15.29 7.76
C GLU A 386 17.51 13.89 8.40
N GLU A 387 18.65 13.61 9.02
CA GLU A 387 19.06 12.31 9.59
C GLU A 387 18.18 11.84 10.76
#